data_AF-A0A0A0NNV0-F1
#
_entry.id   AF-A0A0A0NNV0-F1
#
_cell.length_a   1.000
_cell.length_b   1.000
_cell.length_c   1.000
_cell.angle_alpha   90.00
_cell.angle_beta   90.00
_cell.angle_gamma   90.00
#
_symmetry.space_group_name_H-M   'P 1'
#
loop_
_entity.id
_entity.type
_entity.pdbx_description
1 polymer ?
#
loop_
_entity_poly.entity_id
_entity_poly.type
_entity_poly.pdbx_seq_one_letter_code
_entity_poly.pdbx_strand_id
1 'polypeptide(L)'
;MGADRASLEVCAALPAIAATAAGYDAYVAVDASGTFSQAKREAGLLRMQQARVIVSDYATLMVEALADNAAPQSGALYAALDMPFAVLAGQVSAAYQA
;
A
#
# COMPACT_ATOMS: atom_id res chain seq x y z
N MET A 1 -18.37 1.91 1.72
CA MET A 1 -17.79 2.53 2.93
C MET A 1 -17.94 1.54 4.08
N GLY A 2 -17.04 0.56 4.17
CA GLY A 2 -17.06 -0.44 5.23
C GLY A 2 -16.35 0.12 6.47
N ALA A 3 -17.06 0.13 7.61
CA ALA A 3 -16.58 0.65 8.89
C ALA A 3 -15.55 -0.27 9.58
N ASP A 4 -15.12 -1.36 8.94
CA ASP A 4 -14.23 -2.36 9.52
C ASP A 4 -12.73 -2.13 9.19
N ARG A 5 -12.39 -0.98 8.59
CA ARG A 5 -10.99 -0.64 8.30
C ARG A 5 -10.38 0.14 9.47
N ALA A 6 -9.19 -0.28 9.91
CA ALA A 6 -8.43 0.37 10.97
C ALA A 6 -8.32 1.89 10.74
N SER A 7 -8.43 2.67 11.83
CA SER A 7 -8.30 4.13 11.80
C SER A 7 -6.89 4.53 11.34
N LEU A 8 -6.80 5.26 10.23
CA LEU A 8 -5.54 5.69 9.61
C LEU A 8 -4.68 6.50 10.60
N GLU A 9 -5.27 7.48 11.25
CA GLU A 9 -4.58 8.45 12.09
C GLU A 9 -4.25 7.94 13.50
N VAL A 10 -4.80 6.79 13.90
CA VAL A 10 -4.54 6.15 15.20
C VAL A 10 -3.96 4.76 15.02
N CYS A 11 -4.78 3.79 14.58
CA CYS A 11 -4.40 2.38 14.53
C CYS A 11 -3.30 2.08 13.50
N ALA A 12 -3.26 2.80 12.37
CA ALA A 12 -2.19 2.65 11.38
C ALA A 12 -0.99 3.56 11.68
N ALA A 13 -1.24 4.86 11.92
CA ALA A 13 -0.16 5.83 12.11
C ALA A 13 0.65 5.62 13.40
N LEU A 14 0.01 5.29 14.53
CA LEU A 14 0.71 5.18 15.82
C LEU A 14 1.80 4.08 15.80
N PRO A 15 1.51 2.81 15.42
CA PRO A 15 2.54 1.79 15.36
C PRO A 15 3.58 2.08 14.26
N ALA A 16 3.20 2.67 13.12
CA ALA A 16 4.15 3.01 12.06
C ALA A 16 5.17 4.07 12.53
N ILE A 17 4.71 5.14 13.18
CA ILE A 17 5.57 6.18 13.76
C ILE A 17 6.50 5.58 14.81
N ALA A 18 5.99 4.68 15.66
CA ALA A 18 6.80 4.00 16.68
C ALA A 18 7.86 3.08 16.04
N ALA A 19 7.52 2.37 14.97
CA ALA A 19 8.46 1.54 14.23
C ALA A 19 9.58 2.38 13.60
N THR A 20 9.26 3.53 12.99
CA THR A 20 10.28 4.44 12.47
C THR A 20 11.17 5.00 13.58
N ALA A 21 10.61 5.34 14.74
CA ALA A 21 11.40 5.77 15.90
C ALA A 21 12.32 4.66 16.44
N ALA A 22 11.95 3.39 16.25
CA ALA A 22 12.78 2.23 16.58
C ALA A 22 13.81 1.87 15.49
N GLY A 23 13.89 2.64 14.40
CA GLY A 23 14.86 2.45 13.31
C GLY A 23 14.42 1.54 12.17
N TYR A 24 13.13 1.20 12.08
CA TYR A 24 12.58 0.44 10.96
C TYR A 24 12.10 1.37 9.84
N ASP A 25 12.21 0.92 8.59
CA ASP A 25 11.52 1.54 7.47
C ASP A 25 10.04 1.12 7.50
N ALA A 26 9.18 2.05 7.91
CA ALA A 26 7.75 1.80 8.05
C ALA A 26 6.97 2.32 6.83
N TYR A 27 6.06 1.48 6.33
CA TYR A 27 5.20 1.77 5.18
C TYR A 27 3.74 1.60 5.57
N VAL A 28 2.87 2.49 5.09
CA VAL A 28 1.41 2.44 5.35
C VAL A 28 0.62 2.55 4.05
N ALA A 29 -0.20 1.54 3.78
CA ALA A 29 -1.20 1.53 2.71
C ALA A 29 -2.45 2.35 3.09
N VAL A 30 -2.57 3.56 2.55
CA VAL A 30 -3.60 4.53 2.97
C VAL A 30 -5.00 4.25 2.44
N ASP A 31 -5.08 3.52 1.35
CA ASP A 31 -6.32 3.10 0.67
C ASP A 31 -6.87 1.78 1.24
N ALA A 32 -6.02 1.01 1.92
CA ALA A 32 -6.42 -0.10 2.79
C ALA A 32 -6.90 0.36 4.18
N SER A 33 -6.74 1.65 4.53
CA SER A 33 -7.06 2.21 5.84
C SER A 33 -8.28 3.15 5.81
N GLY A 34 -9.13 3.06 6.84
CA GLY A 34 -10.33 3.88 7.02
C GLY A 34 -10.08 5.09 7.92
N THR A 35 -11.01 6.04 7.96
CA THR A 35 -11.01 7.11 8.98
C THR A 35 -12.42 7.71 9.12
N PHE A 36 -12.61 8.53 10.14
CA PHE A 36 -13.92 9.09 10.51
C PHE A 36 -14.20 10.47 9.90
N SER A 37 -13.19 11.17 9.42
CA SER A 37 -13.35 12.46 8.74
C SER A 37 -12.16 12.79 7.85
N GLN A 38 -12.36 13.71 6.89
CA GLN A 38 -11.28 14.18 6.05
C GLN A 38 -10.16 14.86 6.87
N ALA A 39 -10.52 15.69 7.86
CA ALA A 39 -9.55 16.32 8.75
C ALA A 39 -8.68 15.29 9.49
N LYS A 40 -9.25 14.16 9.92
CA LYS A 40 -8.49 13.07 10.53
C LYS A 40 -7.56 12.39 9.53
N ARG A 41 -8.01 12.16 8.29
CA ARG A 41 -7.16 11.63 7.20
C ARG A 41 -5.94 12.52 7.00
N GLU A 42 -6.16 13.82 6.77
CA GLU A 42 -5.11 14.80 6.48
C GLU A 42 -4.13 14.92 7.65
N ALA A 43 -4.62 15.02 8.89
CA ALA A 43 -3.76 15.07 10.07
C ALA A 43 -2.92 13.78 10.24
N GLY A 44 -3.50 12.61 9.97
CA GLY A 44 -2.80 11.34 10.00
C GLY A 44 -1.68 11.26 8.96
N LEU A 45 -1.96 11.65 7.71
CA LEU A 45 -0.99 11.68 6.61
C LEU A 45 0.20 12.61 6.94
N LEU A 46 -0.09 13.83 7.39
CA LEU A 46 0.93 14.82 7.74
C LEU A 46 1.85 14.33 8.87
N ARG A 47 1.27 13.75 9.92
CA ARG A 47 2.05 13.21 11.05
C ARG A 47 2.95 12.05 10.64
N MET A 48 2.45 11.13 9.81
CA MET A 48 3.24 10.01 9.29
C MET A 48 4.42 10.50 8.44
N GLN A 49 4.17 11.41 7.49
CA GLN A 49 5.23 11.97 6.64
C GLN A 49 6.29 12.73 7.46
N GLN A 50 5.89 13.53 8.44
CA GLN A 50 6.81 14.23 9.35
C GLN A 50 7.69 13.26 10.17
N ALA A 51 7.13 12.11 10.53
CA ALA A 51 7.84 11.04 11.23
C ALA A 51 8.66 10.13 10.30
N ARG A 52 8.72 10.43 8.99
CA ARG A 52 9.43 9.65 7.96
C ARG A 52 8.83 8.26 7.68
N VAL A 53 7.56 8.05 8.02
CA VAL A 53 6.80 6.89 7.55
C VAL A 53 6.54 7.08 6.05
N ILE A 54 6.77 6.04 5.25
CA ILE A 54 6.44 6.04 3.83
C ILE A 54 4.95 5.79 3.67
N VAL A 55 4.29 6.72 2.97
CA VAL A 55 2.84 6.71 2.74
C VAL A 55 2.60 6.32 1.29
N SER A 56 1.90 5.22 1.05
CA SER A 56 1.66 4.67 -0.29
C SER A 56 0.28 3.99 -0.36
N ASP A 57 -0.07 3.44 -1.52
CA ASP A 57 -1.25 2.59 -1.73
C ASP A 57 -0.86 1.10 -1.72
N TYR A 58 -1.83 0.21 -1.50
CA TYR A 58 -1.52 -1.22 -1.37
C TYR A 58 -0.91 -1.82 -2.63
N ALA A 59 -1.32 -1.38 -3.83
CA ALA A 59 -0.85 -1.96 -5.08
C ALA A 59 0.60 -1.57 -5.37
N THR A 60 0.94 -0.29 -5.17
CA THR A 60 2.31 0.21 -5.28
C THR A 60 3.24 -0.53 -4.33
N LEU A 61 2.86 -0.71 -3.05
CA LEU A 61 3.70 -1.44 -2.09
C LEU A 61 3.96 -2.89 -2.49
N MET A 62 2.95 -3.58 -3.04
CA MET A 62 3.10 -4.95 -3.49
C MET A 62 4.01 -5.06 -4.72
N VAL A 63 3.92 -4.11 -5.65
CA VAL A 63 4.79 -4.08 -6.83
C VAL A 63 6.23 -3.67 -6.46
N GLU A 64 6.41 -2.73 -5.53
CA GLU A 64 7.72 -2.40 -4.96
C GLU A 64 8.36 -3.62 -4.29
N ALA A 65 7.56 -4.38 -3.51
CA ALA A 65 8.02 -5.61 -2.86
C ALA A 65 8.36 -6.73 -3.86
N LEU A 66 7.69 -6.79 -5.01
CA LEU A 66 8.01 -7.73 -6.09
C LEU A 66 9.39 -7.44 -6.70
N ALA A 67 9.78 -6.16 -6.78
CA ALA A 67 11.03 -5.62 -7.33
C ALA A 67 11.29 -5.87 -8.83
N ASP A 68 10.95 -7.04 -9.36
CA ASP A 68 11.16 -7.43 -10.76
C ASP A 68 9.94 -8.17 -11.33
N ASN A 69 9.42 -7.68 -12.46
CA ASN A 69 8.28 -8.30 -13.14
C ASN A 69 8.61 -9.62 -13.85
N ALA A 70 9.90 -9.94 -14.04
CA ALA A 70 10.33 -11.25 -14.50
C ALA A 70 10.30 -12.31 -13.39
N ALA A 71 10.06 -11.91 -12.13
CA ALA A 71 9.99 -12.85 -11.01
C ALA A 71 8.83 -13.84 -11.18
N PRO A 72 9.01 -15.13 -10.83
CA PRO A 72 7.99 -16.15 -11.01
C PRO A 72 6.70 -15.88 -10.22
N GLN A 73 6.75 -15.03 -9.19
CA GLN A 73 5.60 -14.61 -8.38
C GLN A 73 4.75 -13.52 -9.04
N SER A 74 5.25 -12.86 -10.09
CA SER A 74 4.60 -11.71 -10.75
C SER A 74 3.15 -11.98 -11.15
N GLY A 75 2.89 -13.11 -11.81
CA GLY A 75 1.54 -13.51 -12.22
C GLY A 75 0.58 -13.70 -11.03
N ALA A 76 1.06 -14.33 -9.95
CA ALA A 76 0.26 -14.53 -8.73
C ALA A 76 0.00 -13.20 -8.00
N LEU A 77 1.00 -12.31 -7.96
CA LEU A 77 0.86 -10.99 -7.36
C LEU A 77 -0.19 -10.15 -8.10
N TYR A 78 -0.08 -10.02 -9.42
CA TYR A 78 -1.02 -9.25 -10.22
C TYR A 78 -2.43 -9.82 -10.19
N ALA A 79 -2.57 -11.15 -10.13
CA ALA A 79 -3.87 -11.78 -9.89
C ALA A 79 -4.45 -11.43 -8.52
N ALA A 80 -3.63 -11.41 -7.47
CA ALA A 80 -4.06 -11.06 -6.11
C ALA A 80 -4.41 -9.57 -5.93
N LEU A 81 -3.79 -8.67 -6.72
CA LEU A 81 -4.14 -7.25 -6.71
C LEU A 81 -5.57 -6.99 -7.21
N ASP A 82 -6.10 -7.89 -8.07
CA ASP A 82 -7.47 -7.87 -8.63
C ASP A 82 -7.90 -6.49 -9.19
N MET A 83 -6.93 -5.78 -9.77
CA MET A 83 -7.16 -4.47 -10.40
C MET A 83 -7.34 -4.64 -11.91
N PRO A 84 -8.25 -3.89 -12.56
CA PRO A 84 -8.41 -3.94 -14.02
C PRO A 84 -7.09 -3.72 -14.79
N PHE A 85 -6.24 -2.82 -14.29
CA PHE A 85 -4.91 -2.58 -14.86
C PHE A 85 -3.98 -3.79 -14.71
N ALA A 86 -3.99 -4.48 -13.56
CA ALA A 86 -3.14 -5.65 -13.32
C ALA A 86 -3.52 -6.83 -14.24
N VAL A 87 -4.82 -7.03 -14.47
CA VAL A 87 -5.33 -7.99 -15.45
C VAL A 87 -4.82 -7.67 -16.85
N LEU A 88 -4.91 -6.40 -17.26
CA LEU A 88 -4.41 -5.96 -18.56
C LEU A 88 -2.89 -6.16 -18.69
N ALA A 89 -2.10 -5.82 -17.67
CA ALA A 89 -0.65 -6.00 -17.68
C ALA A 89 -0.26 -7.48 -17.87
N GLY A 90 -0.98 -8.40 -17.19
CA GLY A 90 -0.80 -9.84 -17.38
C GLY A 90 -1.12 -10.31 -18.81
N GLN A 91 -2.20 -9.80 -19.40
CA GLN A 91 -2.58 -10.12 -20.79
C GLN A 91 -1.52 -9.64 -21.81
N VAL A 92 -0.99 -8.42 -21.63
CA VAL A 92 0.06 -7.87 -22.50
C VAL A 92 1.35 -8.68 -22.38
N SER A 93 1.78 -9.02 -21.15
CA SER A 93 2.99 -9.83 -20.92
C SER A 93 2.89 -11.20 -21.61
N ALA A 94 1.76 -11.90 -21.46
CA ALA A 94 1.54 -13.19 -22.10
C ALA A 94 1.58 -13.09 -23.64
N ALA A 95 1.04 -12.03 -24.23
CA ALA A 95 1.06 -11.82 -25.67
C ALA A 95 2.46 -11.57 -26.24
N TYR A 96 3.37 -10.96 -25.47
CA TYR A 96 4.77 -10.75 -25.88
C TYR A 96 5.63 -12.02 -25.85
N GLN A 97 5.21 -13.05 -25.11
CA GLN A 97 5.93 -14.32 -24.98
C GLN A 97 5.44 -15.40 -25.96
N ALA A 98 4.36 -15.14 -26.71
CA ALA A 98 3.79 -16.02 -27.73
C ALA A 98 4.40 -15.76 -29.11
#